data_AF-A0A1Q8AH27-F1
#
_entry.id   AF-A0A1Q8AH27-F1
#
_cell.length_a   1.000
_cell.length_b   1.000
_cell.length_c   1.000
_cell.angle_alpha   90.00
_cell.angle_beta   90.00
_cell.angle_gamma   90.00
#
_symmetry.space_group_name_H-M   'P 1'
#
loop_
_entity.id
_entity.type
_entity.pdbx_description
1 polymer ?
#
loop_
_entity_poly.entity_id
_entity_poly.type
_entity_poly.pdbx_seq_one_letter_code
_entity_poly.pdbx_strand_id
1 'polypeptide(L)'
;MPPPNFATIPESGIIPAALFNAQGLTVVPSDRHDGRLHSWNVAYQMTLPGAFTGEVAYVGNRGEDILATVDLNAGYILGADRAGQPLFAEFGRTASTNSITPVTSSYQSMQVKVDRRMRGGLLVTNSYTLGRAYSYSNGDGGPTIRTPADFERSWNRTTFDSTHSFTSSFVYLLPMGADGRWLREGAAGKVLGDWQVTGLFSAISGTPIEFTASTAGLRAPGNDQTPNATGKPEVLGGIGSGARWFDTSVFSAAAPGTWGNIKRRGLLTGPAYVNLDASLVKIIRFGSRRAEVRADFFNALNTPHYANPNGTFGDGNFGRITEILPLTERVIRFGGRFLF
;
A
#
# COMPACT_ATOMS: atom_id res chain seq x y z
N MET A 1 17.82 -17.93 -24.65
CA MET A 1 16.64 -18.75 -24.31
C MET A 1 16.74 -20.07 -25.05
N PRO A 2 16.52 -21.23 -24.40
CA PRO A 2 16.29 -22.46 -25.15
C PRO A 2 15.04 -22.30 -26.03
N PRO A 3 15.00 -22.93 -27.21
CA PRO A 3 13.83 -22.90 -28.07
C PRO A 3 12.61 -23.48 -27.35
N PRO A 4 11.39 -22.94 -27.59
CA PRO A 4 10.18 -23.52 -27.04
C PRO A 4 10.01 -24.96 -27.52
N ASN A 5 9.77 -25.88 -26.58
CA ASN A 5 9.39 -27.25 -26.93
C ASN A 5 7.97 -27.24 -27.47
N PHE A 6 7.82 -27.47 -28.77
CA PHE A 6 6.52 -27.69 -29.37
C PHE A 6 6.09 -29.14 -29.14
N ALA A 7 4.83 -29.35 -28.76
CA ALA A 7 4.27 -30.70 -28.72
C ALA A 7 4.20 -31.25 -30.15
N THR A 8 4.69 -32.47 -30.37
CA THR A 8 4.56 -33.16 -31.65
C THR A 8 3.08 -33.38 -31.95
N ILE A 9 2.57 -32.77 -33.03
CA ILE A 9 1.18 -32.93 -33.46
C ILE A 9 1.07 -34.29 -34.16
N PRO A 10 0.24 -35.22 -33.67
CA PRO A 10 0.05 -36.52 -34.33
C PRO A 10 -0.61 -36.35 -35.71
N GLU A 11 -0.39 -37.32 -36.61
CA GLU A 11 -1.01 -37.30 -37.95
C GLU A 11 -2.55 -37.28 -37.91
N SER A 12 -3.16 -37.77 -36.82
CA SER A 12 -4.61 -37.70 -36.59
C SER A 12 -5.11 -36.28 -36.29
N GLY A 13 -4.22 -35.33 -36.01
CA GLY A 13 -4.55 -34.00 -35.51
C GLY A 13 -5.10 -33.97 -34.07
N ILE A 14 -5.24 -35.13 -33.42
CA ILE A 14 -5.79 -35.27 -32.06
C ILE A 14 -4.63 -35.44 -31.09
N ILE A 15 -4.46 -34.47 -30.19
CA ILE A 15 -3.46 -34.56 -29.12
C ILE A 15 -4.12 -35.17 -27.88
N PRO A 16 -3.60 -36.30 -27.33
CA PRO A 16 -4.16 -36.90 -26.13
C PRO A 16 -4.09 -35.96 -24.92
N ALA A 17 -5.23 -35.69 -24.28
CA ALA A 17 -5.33 -34.79 -23.13
C ALA A 17 -4.41 -35.20 -21.96
N ALA A 18 -4.17 -36.51 -21.79
CA ALA A 18 -3.31 -37.07 -20.76
C ALA A 18 -1.85 -36.54 -20.82
N LEU A 19 -1.36 -36.16 -22.00
CA LEU A 19 -0.03 -35.54 -22.15
C LEU A 19 0.10 -34.20 -21.41
N PHE A 20 -1.03 -33.55 -21.12
CA PHE A 20 -1.08 -32.26 -20.45
C PHE A 20 -1.41 -32.36 -18.97
N ASN A 21 -1.59 -33.56 -18.40
CA ASN A 21 -2.01 -33.73 -17.00
C ASN A 21 -1.05 -33.09 -15.99
N ALA A 22 0.24 -33.05 -16.31
CA ALA A 22 1.29 -32.40 -15.49
C ALA A 22 1.70 -31.01 -16.01
N GLN A 23 1.06 -30.49 -17.05
CA GLN A 23 1.36 -29.18 -17.65
C GLN A 23 0.38 -28.14 -17.15
N GLY A 24 0.85 -26.97 -16.72
CA GLY A 24 -0.01 -25.84 -16.36
C GLY A 24 -0.82 -25.36 -17.57
N LEU A 25 -2.12 -25.12 -17.37
CA LEU A 25 -2.99 -24.60 -18.42
C LEU A 25 -3.56 -23.26 -18.00
N THR A 26 -3.71 -22.36 -18.96
CA THR A 26 -4.44 -21.10 -18.82
C THR A 26 -5.68 -21.17 -19.68
N VAL A 27 -6.83 -20.97 -19.05
CA VAL A 27 -8.14 -20.97 -19.68
C VAL A 27 -8.63 -19.53 -19.73
N VAL A 28 -8.97 -19.07 -20.94
CA VAL A 28 -9.65 -17.79 -21.14
C VAL A 28 -11.11 -18.11 -21.43
N PRO A 29 -12.05 -17.77 -20.54
CA PRO A 29 -13.47 -17.98 -20.79
C PRO A 29 -13.93 -17.26 -22.06
N SER A 30 -14.79 -17.89 -22.85
CA SER A 30 -15.32 -17.31 -24.09
C SER A 30 -16.28 -16.15 -23.84
N ASP A 31 -16.86 -16.07 -22.64
CA ASP A 31 -17.74 -15.02 -22.14
C ASP A 31 -16.98 -13.96 -21.32
N ARG A 32 -15.66 -13.84 -21.50
CA ARG A 32 -14.87 -12.81 -20.83
C ARG A 32 -15.31 -11.42 -21.29
N HIS A 33 -15.56 -10.56 -20.32
CA HIS A 33 -15.81 -9.13 -20.53
C HIS A 33 -14.62 -8.31 -20.01
N ASP A 34 -14.48 -7.11 -20.55
CA ASP A 34 -13.52 -6.14 -20.03
C ASP A 34 -14.03 -5.51 -18.73
N GLY A 35 -13.10 -5.31 -17.79
CA GLY A 35 -13.39 -4.70 -16.51
C GLY A 35 -13.91 -3.27 -16.66
N ARG A 36 -14.87 -2.92 -15.81
CA ARG A 36 -15.50 -1.62 -15.74
C ARG A 36 -15.14 -0.91 -14.44
N LEU A 37 -14.98 0.40 -14.51
CA LEU A 37 -14.77 1.25 -13.35
C LEU A 37 -15.90 2.26 -13.27
N HIS A 38 -16.65 2.21 -12.17
CA HIS A 38 -17.64 3.21 -11.82
C HIS A 38 -17.03 4.15 -10.79
N SER A 39 -16.91 5.42 -11.15
CA SER A 39 -16.37 6.47 -10.28
C SER A 39 -17.39 7.57 -10.05
N TRP A 40 -17.50 8.02 -8.81
CA TRP A 40 -18.37 9.14 -8.44
C TRP A 40 -17.71 9.97 -7.33
N ASN A 41 -17.93 11.28 -7.38
CA ASN A 41 -17.47 12.18 -6.35
C ASN A 41 -18.46 13.33 -6.11
N VAL A 42 -18.51 13.80 -4.87
CA VAL A 42 -19.26 15.00 -4.47
C VAL A 42 -18.30 15.87 -3.69
N ALA A 43 -18.15 17.14 -4.10
CA ALA A 43 -17.23 18.07 -3.46
C ALA A 43 -17.93 19.38 -3.12
N TYR A 44 -17.61 19.94 -1.96
CA TYR A 44 -18.03 21.27 -1.54
C TYR A 44 -16.80 22.09 -1.18
N GLN A 45 -16.68 23.27 -1.80
CA GLN A 45 -15.57 24.19 -1.60
C GLN A 45 -16.09 25.54 -1.13
N MET A 46 -15.41 26.13 -0.14
CA MET A 46 -15.71 27.48 0.34
C MET A 46 -14.44 28.26 0.65
N THR A 47 -14.52 29.58 0.48
CA THR A 47 -13.48 30.49 0.98
C THR A 47 -13.69 30.71 2.47
N LEU A 48 -12.58 30.69 3.21
CA LEU A 48 -12.51 30.91 4.65
C LEU A 48 -11.75 32.22 4.94
N PRO A 49 -11.96 32.83 6.12
CA PRO A 49 -11.18 34.00 6.53
C PRO A 49 -9.67 33.75 6.48
N GLY A 50 -8.87 34.80 6.32
CA GLY A 50 -7.40 34.68 6.35
C GLY A 50 -6.76 34.19 5.04
N ALA A 51 -7.47 34.30 3.91
CA ALA A 51 -7.06 33.81 2.59
C ALA A 51 -6.94 32.28 2.49
N PHE A 52 -7.76 31.59 3.27
CA PHE A 52 -7.92 30.15 3.22
C PHE A 52 -9.05 29.75 2.28
N THR A 53 -8.93 28.57 1.68
CA THR A 53 -9.98 27.88 0.94
C THR A 53 -10.05 26.46 1.48
N GLY A 54 -11.23 26.06 1.94
CA GLY A 54 -11.50 24.70 2.38
C GLY A 54 -12.30 23.94 1.33
N GLU A 55 -12.00 22.67 1.15
CA GLU A 55 -12.74 21.73 0.31
C GLU A 55 -12.94 20.43 1.10
N VAL A 56 -14.14 19.87 1.02
CA VAL A 56 -14.45 18.52 1.49
C VAL A 56 -15.09 17.78 0.33
N ALA A 57 -14.54 16.60 0.02
CA ALA A 57 -15.02 15.75 -1.05
C ALA A 57 -15.23 14.32 -0.55
N TYR A 58 -16.26 13.67 -1.06
CA TYR A 58 -16.40 12.22 -1.01
C TYR A 58 -16.05 11.65 -2.40
N VAL A 59 -15.26 10.59 -2.44
CA VAL A 59 -14.84 9.91 -3.67
C VAL A 59 -15.10 8.41 -3.51
N GLY A 60 -15.87 7.83 -4.42
CA GLY A 60 -16.15 6.40 -4.50
C GLY A 60 -15.72 5.83 -5.84
N ASN A 61 -15.07 4.67 -5.81
CA ASN A 61 -14.72 3.87 -6.97
C ASN A 61 -15.20 2.42 -6.75
N ARG A 62 -15.85 1.85 -7.76
CA ARG A 62 -16.28 0.46 -7.79
C ARG A 62 -15.79 -0.17 -9.09
N GLY A 63 -14.91 -1.14 -8.96
CA GLY A 63 -14.44 -1.94 -10.09
C GLY A 63 -15.28 -3.19 -10.25
N GLU A 64 -15.86 -3.40 -11.42
CA GLU A 64 -16.63 -4.59 -11.77
C GLU A 64 -15.93 -5.34 -12.90
N ASP A 65 -16.04 -6.66 -12.93
CA ASP A 65 -15.37 -7.53 -13.90
C ASP A 65 -13.85 -7.29 -14.03
N ILE A 66 -13.20 -6.86 -12.94
CA ILE A 66 -11.74 -6.75 -12.90
C ILE A 66 -11.19 -8.16 -13.02
N LEU A 67 -10.19 -8.32 -13.89
CA LEU A 67 -9.65 -9.64 -14.18
C LEU A 67 -8.83 -10.15 -12.99
N ALA A 68 -9.23 -11.32 -12.50
CA ALA A 68 -8.44 -12.16 -11.61
C ALA A 68 -8.23 -13.53 -12.22
N THR A 69 -7.45 -14.37 -11.55
CA THR A 69 -7.14 -15.74 -11.92
C THR A 69 -7.52 -16.65 -10.77
N VAL A 70 -8.20 -17.75 -11.07
CA VAL A 70 -8.53 -18.80 -10.11
C VAL A 70 -8.03 -20.14 -10.65
N ASP A 71 -7.46 -20.98 -9.79
CA ASP A 71 -7.13 -22.35 -10.17
C ASP A 71 -8.38 -23.21 -10.11
N LEU A 72 -8.88 -23.63 -11.27
CA LEU A 72 -10.02 -24.53 -11.41
C LEU A 72 -9.73 -25.92 -10.81
N ASN A 73 -8.44 -26.30 -10.68
CA ASN A 73 -8.04 -27.55 -10.06
C ASN A 73 -7.64 -27.40 -8.58
N ALA A 74 -7.96 -26.27 -7.92
CA ALA A 74 -7.78 -26.16 -6.48
C ALA A 74 -8.62 -27.21 -5.73
N GLY A 75 -8.24 -27.52 -4.49
CA GLY A 75 -8.99 -28.44 -3.63
C GLY A 75 -10.24 -27.76 -3.08
N TYR A 76 -11.42 -28.17 -3.52
CA TYR A 76 -12.72 -27.62 -3.06
C TYR A 76 -13.29 -28.36 -1.85
N ILE A 77 -12.75 -29.54 -1.53
CA ILE A 77 -13.11 -30.32 -0.34
C ILE A 77 -11.96 -30.22 0.66
N LEU A 78 -12.20 -29.55 1.79
CA LEU A 78 -11.21 -29.41 2.84
C LEU A 78 -10.87 -30.76 3.46
N GLY A 79 -9.60 -30.98 3.83
CA GLY A 79 -9.18 -32.25 4.41
C GLY A 79 -8.96 -33.39 3.41
N ALA A 80 -9.32 -33.22 2.13
CA ALA A 80 -9.33 -34.29 1.12
C ALA A 80 -8.04 -34.38 0.27
N ASP A 81 -7.07 -33.49 0.50
CA ASP A 81 -5.85 -33.40 -0.30
C ASP A 81 -6.18 -33.34 -1.82
N ARG A 82 -5.50 -34.16 -2.63
CA ARG A 82 -5.73 -34.24 -4.07
C ARG A 82 -7.11 -34.80 -4.43
N ALA A 83 -7.73 -35.60 -3.56
CA ALA A 83 -9.07 -36.10 -3.80
C ALA A 83 -10.13 -34.98 -3.77
N GLY A 84 -9.81 -33.82 -3.17
CA GLY A 84 -10.65 -32.63 -3.21
C GLY A 84 -10.51 -31.79 -4.48
N GLN A 85 -9.60 -32.14 -5.39
CA GLN A 85 -9.36 -31.40 -6.63
C GLN A 85 -10.22 -31.98 -7.77
N PRO A 86 -11.10 -31.18 -8.41
CA PRO A 86 -12.09 -31.70 -9.36
C PRO A 86 -11.44 -32.28 -10.63
N LEU A 87 -10.43 -31.61 -11.22
CA LEU A 87 -9.78 -32.11 -12.43
C LEU A 87 -8.80 -33.26 -12.15
N PHE A 88 -8.31 -33.38 -10.91
CA PHE A 88 -7.58 -34.57 -10.49
C PHE A 88 -8.51 -35.79 -10.42
N ALA A 89 -9.67 -35.64 -9.78
CA ALA A 89 -10.66 -36.71 -9.63
C ALA A 89 -11.21 -37.19 -10.99
N GLU A 90 -11.45 -36.25 -11.92
CA GLU A 90 -12.04 -36.57 -13.22
C GLU A 90 -11.01 -37.01 -14.27
N PHE A 91 -9.84 -36.36 -14.33
CA PHE A 91 -8.88 -36.53 -15.42
C PHE A 91 -7.47 -36.98 -14.97
N GLY A 92 -7.24 -37.17 -13.67
CA GLY A 92 -5.91 -37.46 -13.12
C GLY A 92 -4.94 -36.27 -13.25
N ARG A 93 -5.46 -35.05 -13.41
CA ARG A 93 -4.66 -33.85 -13.61
C ARG A 93 -3.98 -33.39 -12.33
N THR A 94 -2.66 -33.29 -12.35
CA THR A 94 -1.83 -32.92 -11.20
C THR A 94 -1.31 -31.48 -11.23
N ALA A 95 -1.43 -30.79 -12.37
CA ALA A 95 -1.07 -29.39 -12.53
C ALA A 95 -2.26 -28.43 -12.33
N SER A 96 -1.96 -27.14 -12.16
CA SER A 96 -2.94 -26.07 -12.04
C SER A 96 -3.63 -25.78 -13.38
N THR A 97 -4.90 -25.40 -13.32
CA THR A 97 -5.68 -24.90 -14.46
C THR A 97 -6.19 -23.53 -14.12
N ASN A 98 -5.45 -22.51 -14.52
CA ASN A 98 -5.75 -21.13 -14.19
C ASN A 98 -6.81 -20.57 -15.15
N SER A 99 -7.95 -20.17 -14.63
CA SER A 99 -8.99 -19.50 -15.40
C SER A 99 -9.09 -18.03 -15.02
N ILE A 100 -9.29 -17.17 -16.01
CA ILE A 100 -9.56 -15.76 -15.77
C ILE A 100 -10.99 -15.65 -15.21
N THR A 101 -11.14 -15.03 -14.03
CA THR A 101 -12.41 -14.85 -13.35
C THR A 101 -12.68 -13.37 -13.09
N PRO A 102 -13.89 -12.86 -13.37
CA PRO A 102 -14.25 -11.48 -13.07
C PRO A 102 -14.38 -11.28 -11.56
N VAL A 103 -13.78 -10.22 -11.04
CA VAL A 103 -13.88 -9.84 -9.63
C VAL A 103 -14.18 -8.37 -9.43
N THR A 104 -14.51 -8.09 -8.19
CA THR A 104 -14.93 -6.80 -7.71
C THR A 104 -13.81 -6.12 -6.93
N SER A 105 -13.74 -4.80 -7.04
CA SER A 105 -13.01 -3.94 -6.12
C SER A 105 -13.88 -2.77 -5.66
N SER A 106 -13.55 -2.20 -4.50
CA SER A 106 -14.24 -1.05 -3.93
C SER A 106 -13.24 -0.14 -3.24
N TYR A 107 -13.37 1.16 -3.48
CA TYR A 107 -12.66 2.21 -2.77
C TYR A 107 -13.62 3.32 -2.40
N GLN A 108 -13.54 3.79 -1.16
CA GLN A 108 -14.29 4.95 -0.69
C GLN A 108 -13.36 5.84 0.11
N SER A 109 -13.44 7.15 -0.09
CA SER A 109 -12.71 8.11 0.72
C SER A 109 -13.46 9.41 0.97
N MET A 110 -13.18 10.00 2.13
CA MET A 110 -13.38 11.41 2.40
C MET A 110 -12.04 12.12 2.23
N GLN A 111 -12.02 13.19 1.45
CA GLN A 111 -10.86 14.02 1.19
C GLN A 111 -11.14 15.43 1.67
N VAL A 112 -10.23 15.98 2.45
CA VAL A 112 -10.30 17.35 2.97
C VAL A 112 -9.06 18.08 2.52
N LYS A 113 -9.24 19.25 1.91
CA LYS A 113 -8.14 20.11 1.48
C LYS A 113 -8.32 21.50 2.07
N VAL A 114 -7.24 22.05 2.62
CA VAL A 114 -7.19 23.41 3.16
C VAL A 114 -5.99 24.13 2.57
N ASP A 115 -6.26 25.01 1.62
CA ASP A 115 -5.26 25.84 0.96
C ASP A 115 -5.24 27.24 1.55
N ARG A 116 -4.05 27.80 1.73
CA ARG A 116 -3.84 29.20 2.04
C ARG A 116 -2.96 29.83 0.97
N ARG A 117 -3.51 30.82 0.27
CA ARG A 117 -2.72 31.63 -0.67
C ARG A 117 -1.66 32.43 0.10
N MET A 118 -0.54 32.74 -0.56
CA MET A 118 0.55 33.51 0.04
C MET A 118 0.03 34.82 0.64
N ARG A 119 0.06 34.92 1.97
CA ARG A 119 -0.37 36.11 2.71
C ARG A 119 0.45 36.25 3.98
N GLY A 120 1.06 37.43 4.19
CA GLY A 120 1.92 37.65 5.35
C GLY A 120 3.10 36.69 5.43
N GLY A 121 3.67 36.33 4.27
CA GLY A 121 4.85 35.46 4.17
C GLY A 121 4.57 33.95 4.20
N LEU A 122 3.34 33.51 4.45
CA LEU A 122 3.01 32.09 4.57
C LEU A 122 2.05 31.60 3.46
N LEU A 123 2.43 30.54 2.78
CA LEU A 123 1.64 29.74 1.85
C LEU A 123 1.59 28.30 2.38
N VAL A 124 0.42 27.67 2.40
CA VAL A 124 0.23 26.33 2.94
C VAL A 124 -0.83 25.58 2.14
N THR A 125 -0.61 24.30 1.86
CA THR A 125 -1.62 23.37 1.38
C THR A 125 -1.64 22.17 2.32
N ASN A 126 -2.78 21.92 2.94
CA ASN A 126 -3.01 20.72 3.74
C ASN A 126 -4.00 19.83 3.00
N SER A 127 -3.70 18.55 2.92
CA SER A 127 -4.56 17.52 2.34
C SER A 127 -4.69 16.37 3.33
N TYR A 128 -5.91 15.91 3.56
CA TYR A 128 -6.21 14.76 4.40
C TYR A 128 -7.15 13.83 3.66
N THR A 129 -6.80 12.55 3.59
CA THR A 129 -7.62 11.50 3.03
C THR A 129 -7.90 10.46 4.11
N LEU A 130 -9.18 10.24 4.39
CA LEU A 130 -9.69 9.10 5.12
C LEU A 130 -10.27 8.12 4.10
N GLY A 131 -9.59 7.01 3.83
CA GLY A 131 -9.95 6.10 2.76
C GLY A 131 -9.98 4.63 3.18
N ARG A 132 -10.72 3.80 2.44
CA ARG A 132 -10.64 2.34 2.52
C ARG A 132 -10.75 1.71 1.14
N ALA A 133 -9.88 0.74 0.87
CA ALA A 133 -9.85 -0.06 -0.34
C ALA A 133 -10.02 -1.56 -0.03
N TYR A 134 -10.90 -2.24 -0.76
CA TYR A 134 -11.12 -3.68 -0.69
C TYR A 134 -11.10 -4.30 -2.10
N SER A 135 -10.60 -5.52 -2.18
CA SER A 135 -10.53 -6.31 -3.41
C SER A 135 -10.45 -7.81 -3.10
N TYR A 136 -10.86 -8.65 -4.06
CA TYR A 136 -10.61 -10.10 -4.03
C TYR A 136 -9.16 -10.46 -4.38
N SER A 137 -8.49 -9.61 -5.16
CA SER A 137 -7.11 -9.81 -5.60
C SER A 137 -6.27 -8.55 -5.33
N ASN A 138 -4.97 -8.72 -5.08
CA ASN A 138 -4.06 -7.58 -4.88
C ASN A 138 -3.42 -7.23 -6.23
N GLY A 139 -3.53 -5.97 -6.64
CA GLY A 139 -3.05 -5.50 -7.95
C GLY A 139 -1.55 -5.65 -8.21
N ASP A 140 -0.74 -5.94 -7.19
CA ASP A 140 0.74 -5.88 -7.29
C ASP A 140 1.43 -7.25 -7.46
N GLY A 141 0.71 -8.38 -7.42
CA GLY A 141 1.29 -9.73 -7.41
C GLY A 141 0.77 -10.69 -8.49
N GLY A 142 0.07 -10.16 -9.50
CA GLY A 142 -0.81 -10.96 -10.35
C GLY A 142 -2.14 -11.22 -9.64
N PRO A 143 -3.29 -11.06 -10.32
CA PRO A 143 -4.56 -10.99 -9.62
C PRO A 143 -5.09 -12.40 -9.29
N THR A 144 -4.43 -13.16 -8.42
CA THR A 144 -4.84 -14.54 -8.11
C THR A 144 -5.76 -14.61 -6.89
N ILE A 145 -6.86 -15.35 -7.02
CA ILE A 145 -7.73 -15.76 -5.92
C ILE A 145 -7.01 -16.79 -5.08
N ARG A 146 -6.82 -16.45 -3.80
CA ARG A 146 -5.97 -17.22 -2.89
C ARG A 146 -6.71 -18.34 -2.17
N THR A 147 -8.04 -18.31 -2.17
CA THR A 147 -8.87 -19.34 -1.55
C THR A 147 -10.00 -19.75 -2.51
N PRO A 148 -9.71 -20.44 -3.63
CA PRO A 148 -10.74 -20.81 -4.60
C PRO A 148 -11.94 -21.57 -4.00
N ALA A 149 -11.70 -22.39 -2.98
CA ALA A 149 -12.75 -23.19 -2.33
C ALA A 149 -13.74 -22.36 -1.50
N ASP A 150 -13.34 -21.14 -1.10
CA ASP A 150 -14.22 -20.15 -0.49
C ASP A 150 -13.77 -18.76 -0.96
N PHE A 151 -14.44 -18.32 -2.03
CA PHE A 151 -14.12 -17.11 -2.75
C PHE A 151 -14.20 -15.85 -1.86
N GLU A 152 -15.16 -15.82 -0.93
CA GLU A 152 -15.41 -14.68 -0.04
C GLU A 152 -14.28 -14.45 0.97
N ARG A 153 -13.50 -15.49 1.30
CA ARG A 153 -12.30 -15.35 2.13
C ARG A 153 -11.20 -14.55 1.42
N SER A 154 -11.25 -14.42 0.10
CA SER A 154 -10.33 -13.59 -0.66
C SER A 154 -10.70 -12.10 -0.62
N TRP A 155 -11.95 -11.73 -0.31
CA TRP A 155 -12.35 -10.33 -0.11
C TRP A 155 -11.73 -9.71 1.15
N ASN A 156 -10.73 -8.86 0.96
CA ASN A 156 -9.94 -8.25 2.03
C ASN A 156 -9.56 -6.80 1.71
N ARG A 157 -9.09 -6.06 2.72
CA ARG A 157 -8.41 -4.76 2.52
C ARG A 157 -7.26 -4.95 1.52
N THR A 158 -6.98 -3.98 0.66
CA THR A 158 -5.83 -4.09 -0.26
C THR A 158 -4.51 -3.90 0.49
N THR A 159 -3.40 -4.36 -0.09
CA THR A 159 -2.05 -4.26 0.51
C THR A 159 -1.55 -2.81 0.63
N PHE A 160 -2.10 -1.92 -0.18
CA PHE A 160 -1.81 -0.48 -0.20
C PHE A 160 -2.89 0.36 0.52
N ASP A 161 -3.76 -0.27 1.31
CA ASP A 161 -4.83 0.42 2.04
C ASP A 161 -4.31 1.18 3.27
N SER A 162 -3.91 2.43 3.07
CA SER A 162 -3.66 3.38 4.15
C SER A 162 -4.94 4.14 4.51
N THR A 163 -5.45 3.90 5.72
CA THR A 163 -6.73 4.48 6.18
C THR A 163 -6.67 6.00 6.34
N HIS A 164 -5.57 6.53 6.85
CA HIS A 164 -5.36 7.96 7.04
C HIS A 164 -4.12 8.39 6.27
N SER A 165 -4.24 9.44 5.47
CA SER A 165 -3.10 10.07 4.80
C SER A 165 -3.21 11.57 4.95
N PHE A 166 -2.28 12.18 5.67
CA PHE A 166 -2.17 13.62 5.84
C PHE A 166 -0.88 14.11 5.18
N THR A 167 -0.99 15.16 4.38
CA THR A 167 0.15 15.84 3.77
C THR A 167 -0.01 17.34 3.92
N SER A 168 1.02 18.02 4.40
CA SER A 168 1.08 19.47 4.49
C SER A 168 2.32 19.98 3.77
N SER A 169 2.12 20.75 2.72
CA SER A 169 3.19 21.53 2.09
C SER A 169 3.11 22.98 2.55
N PHE A 170 4.25 23.59 2.88
CA PHE A 170 4.29 24.98 3.30
C PHE A 170 5.53 25.71 2.79
N VAL A 171 5.35 27.00 2.56
CA VAL A 171 6.42 27.96 2.27
C VAL A 171 6.23 29.13 3.21
N TYR A 172 7.24 29.40 4.02
CA TYR A 172 7.25 30.52 4.95
C TYR A 172 8.46 31.42 4.69
N LEU A 173 8.18 32.63 4.21
CA LEU A 173 9.14 33.73 4.13
C LEU A 173 9.26 34.34 5.52
N LEU A 174 10.44 34.26 6.13
CA LEU A 174 10.63 34.84 7.45
C LEU A 174 10.39 36.36 7.36
N PRO A 175 9.64 36.95 8.31
CA PRO A 175 9.32 38.39 8.31
C PRO A 175 10.51 39.24 8.79
N MET A 176 11.73 38.84 8.47
CA MET A 176 12.98 39.53 8.79
C MET A 176 13.66 40.01 7.50
N GLY A 177 14.39 41.13 7.55
CA GLY A 177 15.12 41.67 6.41
C GLY A 177 14.45 42.88 5.77
N ALA A 178 14.99 43.34 4.65
CA ALA A 178 14.60 44.60 4.01
C ALA A 178 13.11 44.68 3.68
N ASP A 179 12.53 43.57 3.20
CA ASP A 179 11.11 43.44 2.85
C ASP A 179 10.24 42.90 4.02
N GLY A 180 10.86 42.68 5.19
CA GLY A 180 10.23 42.05 6.35
C GLY A 180 9.51 43.01 7.30
N ARG A 181 8.92 42.47 8.38
CA ARG A 181 8.33 43.26 9.47
C ARG A 181 9.35 43.63 10.54
N TRP A 182 10.39 42.82 10.72
CA TRP A 182 11.40 42.93 11.77
C TRP A 182 12.81 42.99 11.19
N LEU A 183 13.78 43.52 11.95
CA LEU A 183 15.21 43.53 11.58
C LEU A 183 15.47 44.00 10.14
N ARG A 184 14.92 45.17 9.78
CA ARG A 184 14.96 45.72 8.41
C ARG A 184 16.33 46.25 8.00
N GLU A 185 17.11 46.73 8.96
CA GLU A 185 18.37 47.44 8.74
C GLU A 185 19.51 46.86 9.59
N GLY A 186 20.73 47.31 9.29
CA GLY A 186 21.94 46.91 10.01
C GLY A 186 22.49 45.52 9.62
N ALA A 187 23.63 45.17 10.21
CA ALA A 187 24.31 43.90 9.94
C ALA A 187 23.43 42.69 10.31
N ALA A 188 22.68 42.78 11.42
CA ALA A 188 21.74 41.75 11.84
C ALA A 188 20.62 41.51 10.82
N GLY A 189 20.06 42.58 10.24
CA GLY A 189 19.02 42.47 9.19
C GLY A 189 19.52 41.82 7.91
N LYS A 190 20.77 42.08 7.50
CA LYS A 190 21.39 41.44 6.32
C LYS A 190 21.61 39.94 6.53
N VAL A 191 22.02 39.53 7.74
CA VAL A 191 22.28 38.11 8.06
C VAL A 191 20.98 37.34 8.30
N LEU A 192 20.05 37.91 9.06
CA LEU A 192 18.82 37.25 9.51
C LEU A 192 17.61 37.48 8.59
N GLY A 193 17.72 38.35 7.60
CA GLY A 193 16.65 38.62 6.64
C GLY A 193 16.57 37.63 5.48
N ASP A 194 15.53 37.71 4.64
CA ASP A 194 15.47 37.00 3.34
C ASP A 194 15.66 35.46 3.42
N TRP A 195 15.31 34.88 4.57
CA TRP A 195 15.24 33.42 4.73
C TRP A 195 13.84 32.93 4.35
N GLN A 196 13.82 31.82 3.63
CA GLN A 196 12.63 31.07 3.31
C GLN A 196 12.77 29.65 3.86
N VAL A 197 11.75 29.21 4.58
CA VAL A 197 11.61 27.82 5.01
C VAL A 197 10.54 27.18 4.16
N THR A 198 10.83 26.01 3.58
CA THR A 198 9.82 25.19 2.93
C THR A 198 9.76 23.83 3.60
N GLY A 199 8.59 23.21 3.65
CA GLY A 199 8.47 21.85 4.15
C GLY A 199 7.37 21.07 3.46
N LEU A 200 7.56 19.75 3.45
CA LEU A 200 6.59 18.74 3.11
C LEU A 200 6.51 17.77 4.29
N PHE A 201 5.43 17.88 5.04
CA PHE A 201 5.13 16.96 6.13
C PHE A 201 4.15 15.90 5.65
N SER A 202 4.44 14.64 5.90
CA SER A 202 3.59 13.50 5.56
C SER A 202 3.36 12.64 6.81
N ALA A 203 2.10 12.36 7.13
CA ALA A 203 1.70 11.43 8.18
C ALA A 203 0.65 10.46 7.62
N ILE A 204 1.06 9.22 7.38
CA ILE A 204 0.26 8.20 6.71
C ILE A 204 0.16 7.00 7.64
N SER A 205 -1.05 6.51 7.90
CA SER A 205 -1.24 5.27 8.64
C SER A 205 -0.60 4.10 7.90
N GLY A 206 -0.12 3.10 8.63
CA GLY A 206 0.43 1.89 8.02
C GLY A 206 -0.57 1.16 7.11
N THR A 207 -0.08 0.12 6.46
CA THR A 207 -0.89 -0.77 5.64
C THR A 207 -1.36 -1.99 6.46
N PRO A 208 -2.40 -2.73 6.02
CA PRO A 208 -2.88 -3.89 6.78
C PRO A 208 -1.80 -4.97 6.91
N ILE A 209 -1.68 -5.57 8.09
CA ILE A 209 -0.80 -6.72 8.30
C ILE A 209 -1.48 -7.94 7.67
N GLU A 210 -0.72 -8.68 6.86
CA GLU A 210 -1.14 -9.92 6.23
C GLU A 210 -0.85 -11.11 7.15
N PHE A 211 -1.91 -11.74 7.65
CA PHE A 211 -1.84 -12.93 8.47
C PHE A 211 -2.00 -14.18 7.62
N THR A 212 -1.02 -15.07 7.70
CA THR A 212 -1.00 -16.36 7.01
C THR A 212 -0.61 -17.45 7.99
N ALA A 213 -0.88 -18.70 7.63
CA ALA A 213 -0.42 -19.87 8.38
C ALA A 213 -0.11 -21.02 7.42
N SER A 214 0.53 -22.07 7.93
CA SER A 214 0.81 -23.27 7.15
C SER A 214 -0.46 -23.90 6.59
N THR A 215 -0.46 -24.20 5.29
CA THR A 215 -1.56 -24.88 4.59
C THR A 215 -1.56 -26.39 4.79
N ALA A 216 -0.51 -26.95 5.44
CA ALA A 216 -0.37 -28.40 5.64
C ALA A 216 -1.56 -29.01 6.41
N GLY A 217 -2.09 -28.29 7.41
CA GLY A 217 -3.27 -28.74 8.15
C GLY A 217 -4.60 -28.55 7.40
N LEU A 218 -4.63 -27.66 6.40
CA LEU A 218 -5.84 -27.38 5.60
C LEU A 218 -6.15 -28.54 4.65
N ARG A 219 -5.11 -29.17 4.07
CA ARG A 219 -5.23 -30.30 3.13
C ARG A 219 -6.20 -30.01 1.97
N ALA A 220 -6.12 -28.78 1.44
CA ALA A 220 -6.89 -28.30 0.30
C ALA A 220 -5.94 -27.58 -0.67
N PRO A 221 -5.26 -28.30 -1.58
CA PRO A 221 -4.24 -27.73 -2.47
C PRO A 221 -4.73 -26.49 -3.21
N GLY A 222 -3.89 -25.47 -3.40
CA GLY A 222 -4.27 -24.22 -4.07
C GLY A 222 -5.05 -23.21 -3.21
N ASN A 223 -5.28 -23.51 -1.92
CA ASN A 223 -5.90 -22.57 -0.97
C ASN A 223 -4.91 -22.11 0.12
N ASP A 224 -4.93 -20.81 0.41
CA ASP A 224 -4.24 -20.20 1.53
C ASP A 224 -4.93 -20.51 2.88
N GLN A 225 -4.15 -20.40 3.95
CA GLN A 225 -4.59 -20.58 5.33
C GLN A 225 -4.31 -19.34 6.17
N THR A 226 -5.20 -19.09 7.14
CA THR A 226 -5.06 -18.07 8.18
C THR A 226 -5.04 -18.76 9.55
N PRO A 227 -4.41 -18.19 10.58
CA PRO A 227 -4.52 -18.71 11.94
C PRO A 227 -5.91 -18.44 12.53
N ASN A 228 -6.18 -19.03 13.69
CA ASN A 228 -7.26 -18.59 14.56
C ASN A 228 -6.79 -17.42 15.43
N ALA A 229 -7.70 -16.53 15.82
CA ALA A 229 -7.51 -15.58 16.91
C ALA A 229 -8.72 -15.59 17.85
N THR A 230 -8.49 -15.47 19.16
CA THR A 230 -9.54 -15.36 20.18
C THR A 230 -10.09 -13.93 20.34
N GLY A 231 -9.44 -12.94 19.73
CA GLY A 231 -9.83 -11.53 19.75
C GLY A 231 -8.91 -10.68 18.88
N LYS A 232 -9.13 -9.36 18.90
CA LYS A 232 -8.21 -8.41 18.26
C LYS A 232 -6.93 -8.32 19.11
N PRO A 233 -5.75 -8.60 18.55
CA PRO A 233 -4.51 -8.51 19.31
C PRO A 233 -4.19 -7.07 19.72
N GLU A 234 -3.55 -6.89 20.87
CA GLU A 234 -3.04 -5.59 21.30
C GLU A 234 -1.80 -5.19 20.49
N VAL A 235 -1.66 -3.89 20.20
CA VAL A 235 -0.43 -3.33 19.60
C VAL A 235 0.52 -2.95 20.74
N LEU A 236 1.61 -3.70 20.86
CA LEU A 236 2.63 -3.54 21.89
C LEU A 236 3.70 -2.49 21.50
N GLY A 237 3.87 -2.23 20.20
CA GLY A 237 4.80 -1.22 19.69
C GLY A 237 6.28 -1.62 19.66
N GLY A 238 6.61 -2.87 19.96
CA GLY A 238 7.99 -3.35 19.97
C GLY A 238 8.62 -3.39 18.57
N ILE A 239 9.89 -2.95 18.50
CA ILE A 239 10.70 -2.90 17.27
C ILE A 239 11.90 -3.84 17.40
N GLY A 240 12.24 -4.54 16.32
CA GLY A 240 13.41 -5.41 16.24
C GLY A 240 13.17 -6.84 16.72
N SER A 241 14.20 -7.68 16.64
CA SER A 241 14.11 -9.12 16.91
C SER A 241 13.82 -9.47 18.37
N GLY A 242 14.08 -8.57 19.32
CA GLY A 242 13.84 -8.79 20.75
C GLY A 242 12.41 -8.46 21.22
N ALA A 243 11.62 -7.76 20.41
CA ALA A 243 10.35 -7.19 20.83
C ALA A 243 9.24 -7.49 19.83
N ARG A 244 8.03 -7.73 20.34
CA ARG A 244 6.84 -7.94 19.51
C ARG A 244 6.13 -6.61 19.26
N TRP A 245 5.69 -6.39 18.03
CA TRP A 245 4.82 -5.29 17.65
C TRP A 245 3.37 -5.51 18.10
N PHE A 246 2.91 -6.77 18.11
CA PHE A 246 1.57 -7.13 18.56
C PHE A 246 1.57 -8.38 19.45
N ASP A 247 0.54 -8.51 20.28
CA ASP A 247 0.36 -9.68 21.15
C ASP A 247 0.09 -10.94 20.31
N THR A 248 1.02 -11.89 20.35
CA THR A 248 0.90 -13.16 19.61
C THR A 248 0.15 -14.24 20.39
N SER A 249 -0.11 -14.04 21.68
CA SER A 249 -0.70 -15.08 22.56
C SER A 249 -2.15 -15.40 22.23
N VAL A 250 -2.86 -14.48 21.57
CA VAL A 250 -4.24 -14.64 21.14
C VAL A 250 -4.40 -15.53 19.89
N PHE A 251 -3.30 -15.90 19.24
CA PHE A 251 -3.33 -16.69 18.00
C PHE A 251 -3.13 -18.19 18.27
N SER A 252 -3.81 -19.00 17.48
CA SER A 252 -3.68 -20.47 17.53
C SER A 252 -3.81 -21.09 16.13
N ALA A 253 -3.39 -22.34 16.00
CA ALA A 253 -3.57 -23.09 14.76
C ALA A 253 -5.06 -23.39 14.51
N ALA A 254 -5.46 -23.44 13.23
CA ALA A 254 -6.75 -23.98 12.83
C ALA A 254 -6.82 -25.50 13.05
N ALA A 255 -8.02 -26.04 13.27
CA ALA A 255 -8.20 -27.49 13.34
C ALA A 255 -7.91 -28.13 11.97
N PRO A 256 -7.39 -29.36 11.90
CA PRO A 256 -7.15 -30.04 10.63
C PRO A 256 -8.40 -30.08 9.75
N GLY A 257 -8.26 -29.80 8.46
CA GLY A 257 -9.37 -29.74 7.51
C GLY A 257 -10.30 -28.54 7.67
N THR A 258 -9.87 -27.49 8.40
CA THR A 258 -10.65 -26.25 8.56
C THR A 258 -9.79 -25.02 8.26
N TRP A 259 -10.43 -23.92 7.87
CA TRP A 259 -9.75 -22.61 7.85
C TRP A 259 -9.70 -21.98 9.24
N GLY A 260 -8.66 -21.19 9.49
CA GLY A 260 -8.63 -20.34 10.70
C GLY A 260 -9.65 -19.21 10.62
N ASN A 261 -10.12 -18.73 11.77
CA ASN A 261 -11.29 -17.87 11.88
C ASN A 261 -11.09 -16.39 11.50
N ILE A 262 -9.87 -15.96 11.16
CA ILE A 262 -9.58 -14.55 10.85
C ILE A 262 -9.54 -14.28 9.35
N LYS A 263 -9.83 -13.04 8.97
CA LYS A 263 -9.53 -12.53 7.63
C LYS A 263 -8.03 -12.24 7.49
N ARG A 264 -7.48 -12.52 6.31
CA ARG A 264 -6.06 -12.36 5.97
C ARG A 264 -5.52 -10.97 6.30
N ARG A 265 -6.30 -9.91 6.06
CA ARG A 265 -5.93 -8.51 6.36
C ARG A 265 -7.01 -7.77 7.15
N GLY A 266 -7.53 -8.43 8.19
CA GLY A 266 -8.68 -7.94 8.96
C GLY A 266 -8.37 -7.39 10.36
N LEU A 267 -7.25 -7.80 10.98
CA LEU A 267 -7.06 -7.56 12.42
C LEU A 267 -6.33 -6.27 12.76
N LEU A 268 -5.17 -6.05 12.12
CA LEU A 268 -4.23 -4.99 12.50
C LEU A 268 -3.65 -4.28 11.27
N THR A 269 -3.16 -3.08 11.54
CA THR A 269 -2.42 -2.22 10.62
C THR A 269 -1.00 -2.07 11.18
N GLY A 270 0.00 -2.03 10.31
CA GLY A 270 1.38 -1.84 10.71
C GLY A 270 1.73 -0.40 11.14
N PRO A 271 3.02 -0.13 11.35
CA PRO A 271 3.52 1.18 11.77
C PRO A 271 3.12 2.30 10.80
N ALA A 272 2.87 3.49 11.34
CA ALA A 272 2.64 4.69 10.54
C ALA A 272 3.95 5.20 9.91
N TYR A 273 3.81 5.85 8.75
CA TYR A 273 4.86 6.59 8.10
C TYR A 273 4.72 8.08 8.45
N VAL A 274 5.70 8.64 9.16
CA VAL A 274 5.73 10.08 9.50
C VAL A 274 7.05 10.66 9.04
N ASN A 275 7.01 11.67 8.17
CA ASN A 275 8.21 12.27 7.58
C ASN A 275 8.08 13.79 7.45
N LEU A 276 9.19 14.48 7.61
CA LEU A 276 9.32 15.90 7.27
C LEU A 276 10.52 16.05 6.33
N ASP A 277 10.24 16.45 5.09
CA ASP A 277 11.26 17.00 4.21
C ASP A 277 11.23 18.52 4.35
N ALA A 278 12.40 19.14 4.50
CA ALA A 278 12.51 20.57 4.74
C ALA A 278 13.58 21.19 3.85
N SER A 279 13.40 22.46 3.49
CA SER A 279 14.43 23.26 2.85
C SER A 279 14.58 24.58 3.58
N LEU A 280 15.84 24.98 3.77
CA LEU A 280 16.18 26.31 4.22
C LEU A 280 16.90 27.04 3.09
N VAL A 281 16.32 28.16 2.67
CA VAL A 281 16.83 28.98 1.57
C VAL A 281 17.17 30.36 2.09
N LYS A 282 18.37 30.84 1.76
CA LYS A 282 18.78 32.22 1.97
C LYS A 282 18.87 32.92 0.62
N ILE A 283 18.17 34.03 0.49
CA ILE A 283 18.32 34.92 -0.66
C ILE A 283 19.29 36.04 -0.26
N ILE A 284 20.29 36.30 -1.10
CA ILE A 284 21.30 37.34 -0.89
C ILE A 284 21.23 38.28 -2.09
N ARG A 285 20.95 39.56 -1.84
CA ARG A 285 20.71 40.57 -2.87
C ARG A 285 21.91 41.51 -2.97
N PHE A 286 22.36 41.79 -4.20
CA PHE A 286 23.47 42.69 -4.50
C PHE A 286 23.14 43.55 -5.72
N GLY A 287 22.52 44.72 -5.51
CA GLY A 287 22.01 45.56 -6.60
C GLY A 287 20.92 44.84 -7.39
N SER A 288 21.06 44.75 -8.72
CA SER A 288 20.14 44.01 -9.59
C SER A 288 20.34 42.48 -9.57
N ARG A 289 21.42 42.01 -8.95
CA ARG A 289 21.78 40.57 -8.92
C ARG A 289 21.30 39.91 -7.64
N ARG A 290 21.03 38.60 -7.69
CA ARG A 290 20.70 37.81 -6.50
C ARG A 290 21.38 36.44 -6.51
N ALA A 291 21.82 36.01 -5.34
CA ALA A 291 22.27 34.66 -5.07
C ALA A 291 21.25 33.94 -4.17
N GLU A 292 21.07 32.65 -4.38
CA GLU A 292 20.27 31.77 -3.55
C GLU A 292 21.18 30.65 -3.02
N VAL A 293 21.24 30.51 -1.70
CA VAL A 293 21.90 29.38 -1.03
C VAL A 293 20.83 28.52 -0.40
N ARG A 294 20.87 27.21 -0.62
CA ARG A 294 19.85 26.26 -0.23
C ARG A 294 20.46 25.07 0.50
N ALA A 295 19.81 24.63 1.57
CA ALA A 295 20.05 23.36 2.24
C ALA A 295 18.74 22.57 2.29
N ASP A 296 18.70 21.44 1.59
CA ASP A 296 17.59 20.48 1.58
C ASP A 296 17.87 19.34 2.54
N PHE A 297 16.87 19.00 3.35
CA PHE A 297 16.88 17.92 4.31
C PHE A 297 15.74 16.97 3.95
N PHE A 298 16.08 15.80 3.40
CA PHE A 298 15.15 14.68 3.24
C PHE A 298 15.17 13.86 4.51
N ASN A 299 14.00 13.56 5.07
CA ASN A 299 13.85 13.06 6.43
C ASN A 299 14.61 13.92 7.46
N ALA A 300 14.24 15.20 7.53
CA ALA A 300 14.89 16.21 8.36
C ALA A 300 14.99 15.82 9.85
N LEU A 301 13.99 15.09 10.34
CA LEU A 301 13.93 14.61 11.72
C LEU A 301 14.65 13.27 11.95
N ASN A 302 15.19 12.65 10.89
CA ASN A 302 15.84 11.34 10.94
C ASN A 302 14.95 10.27 11.62
N THR A 303 13.65 10.32 11.34
CA THR A 303 12.66 9.37 11.87
C THR A 303 12.78 8.05 11.10
N PRO A 304 12.94 6.90 11.78
CA PRO A 304 12.97 5.61 11.10
C PRO A 304 11.58 5.22 10.60
N HIS A 305 11.51 4.63 9.40
CA HIS A 305 10.26 4.12 8.82
C HIS A 305 10.30 2.60 8.76
N TYR A 306 9.42 1.95 9.51
CA TYR A 306 9.45 0.50 9.66
C TYR A 306 8.55 -0.21 8.64
N ALA A 307 8.96 -1.40 8.19
CA ALA A 307 8.10 -2.29 7.43
C ALA A 307 6.98 -2.87 8.33
N ASN A 308 6.00 -3.54 7.70
CA ASN A 308 5.00 -4.29 8.46
C ASN A 308 5.65 -5.42 9.27
N PRO A 309 5.13 -5.73 10.47
CA PRO A 309 5.55 -6.92 11.20
C PRO A 309 5.21 -8.20 10.43
N ASN A 310 5.97 -9.26 10.69
CA ASN A 310 5.71 -10.58 10.15
C ASN A 310 4.38 -11.14 10.70
N GLY A 311 3.42 -11.41 9.79
CA GLY A 311 2.12 -11.98 10.11
C GLY A 311 1.99 -13.48 9.84
N THR A 312 3.10 -14.17 9.54
CA THR A 312 3.11 -15.61 9.25
C THR A 312 3.13 -16.41 10.55
N PHE A 313 1.99 -16.98 10.92
CA PHE A 313 1.87 -17.81 12.11
C PHE A 313 2.73 -19.08 12.00
N GLY A 314 3.51 -19.35 13.04
CA GLY A 314 4.49 -20.44 13.08
C GLY A 314 5.91 -20.03 12.66
N ASP A 315 6.09 -18.83 12.11
CA ASP A 315 7.42 -18.26 11.84
C ASP A 315 8.09 -17.78 13.14
N GLY A 316 9.42 -17.92 13.25
CA GLY A 316 10.17 -17.47 14.43
C GLY A 316 10.13 -15.95 14.66
N ASN A 317 9.79 -15.18 13.64
CA ASN A 317 9.61 -13.73 13.71
C ASN A 317 8.15 -13.29 13.77
N PHE A 318 7.18 -14.21 13.92
CA PHE A 318 5.77 -13.86 14.01
C PHE A 318 5.53 -12.77 15.07
N GLY A 319 4.89 -11.68 14.66
CA GLY A 319 4.64 -10.53 15.51
C GLY A 319 5.79 -9.53 15.63
N ARG A 320 6.89 -9.67 14.88
CA ARG A 320 8.06 -8.79 14.97
C ARG A 320 8.29 -7.99 13.71
N ILE A 321 8.86 -6.81 13.87
CA ILE A 321 9.38 -5.97 12.78
C ILE A 321 10.88 -6.25 12.65
N THR A 322 11.29 -6.73 11.48
CA THR A 322 12.69 -7.08 11.17
C THR A 322 13.32 -6.16 10.14
N GLU A 323 12.55 -5.26 9.54
CA GLU A 323 12.98 -4.43 8.41
C GLU A 323 12.60 -2.95 8.60
N ILE A 324 13.45 -2.08 8.06
CA ILE A 324 13.22 -0.65 7.86
C ILE A 324 13.00 -0.48 6.34
N LEU A 325 12.12 0.44 5.97
CA LEU A 325 11.89 0.76 4.56
C LEU A 325 13.19 1.28 3.92
N PRO A 326 13.51 0.90 2.67
CA PRO A 326 14.73 1.33 2.00
C PRO A 326 14.68 2.81 1.63
N LEU A 327 15.85 3.45 1.54
CA LEU A 327 16.01 4.84 1.08
C LEU A 327 15.26 5.88 1.93
N THR A 328 15.11 5.60 3.23
CA THR A 328 14.44 6.50 4.17
C THR A 328 15.39 7.16 5.16
N GLU A 329 16.70 6.97 5.01
CA GLU A 329 17.70 7.66 5.81
C GLU A 329 17.69 9.18 5.56
N ARG A 330 18.19 9.95 6.53
CA ARG A 330 18.34 11.39 6.35
C ARG A 330 19.38 11.70 5.29
N VAL A 331 19.00 12.48 4.29
CA VAL A 331 19.90 12.99 3.24
C VAL A 331 19.90 14.51 3.26
N ILE A 332 21.09 15.11 3.21
CA ILE A 332 21.25 16.57 3.15
C ILE A 332 21.88 16.93 1.81
N ARG A 333 21.28 17.90 1.09
CA ARG A 333 21.82 18.43 -0.16
C ARG A 333 22.00 19.94 -0.04
N PHE A 334 23.14 20.43 -0.52
CA PHE A 334 23.42 21.86 -0.61
C PHE A 334 23.35 22.31 -2.07
N GLY A 335 22.78 23.48 -2.30
CA GLY A 335 22.64 24.07 -3.62
C GLY A 335 22.92 25.56 -3.60
N GLY A 336 23.46 26.07 -4.70
CA GLY A 336 23.70 27.49 -4.92
C GLY A 336 23.24 27.88 -6.32
N ARG A 337 22.57 29.01 -6.44
CA ARG A 337 22.22 29.60 -7.74
C ARG A 337 22.51 31.08 -7.74
N PHE A 338 23.07 31.57 -8.84
CA PHE A 338 23.30 32.99 -9.07
C PHE A 338 22.44 33.46 -10.25
N LEU A 339 21.72 34.57 -10.08
CA LEU A 339 20.92 35.19 -11.12
C LEU A 339 21.46 36.61 -11.39
N PHE A 340 21.71 36.88 -12.68
CA PHE A 340 22.27 38.12 -13.21
C PHE A 340 21.27 38.89 -14.05
#